data_AF-A0A329URI3-F1
#
_entry.id   AF-A0A329URI3-F1
#
_cell.length_a   1.000
_cell.length_b   1.000
_cell.length_c   1.000
_cell.angle_alpha   90.00
_cell.angle_beta   90.00
_cell.angle_gamma   90.00
#
_symmetry.space_group_name_H-M   'P 1'
#
loop_
_entity.id
_entity.type
_entity.pdbx_description
1 polymer ?
#
loop_
_entity_poly.entity_id
_entity_poly.type
_entity_poly.pdbx_seq_one_letter_code
_entity_poly.pdbx_strand_id
1 'polypeptide(L)' 'MKHTFWFECTDNGGGHQSFVVVANDKQEAIKKGMAFAKKHASGDICGDWTCRLISEWTT' A
#
# COMPACT_ATOMS: atom_id res chain seq x y z
N MET A 1 -17.76 7.38 -2.01
CA MET A 1 -16.74 7.06 -3.02
C MET A 1 -15.89 5.93 -2.45
N LYS A 2 -15.54 4.90 -3.22
CA LYS A 2 -14.60 3.85 -2.79
C LYS A 2 -13.29 4.01 -3.56
N HIS A 3 -12.19 4.14 -2.84
CA HIS A 3 -10.85 4.26 -3.39
C HIS A 3 -10.08 2.98 -3.12
N THR A 4 -9.51 2.42 -4.18
CA THR A 4 -8.68 1.22 -4.10
C THR A 4 -7.24 1.61 -4.35
N PHE A 5 -6.36 1.33 -3.38
CA PHE A 5 -4.93 1.57 -3.47
C PHE A 5 -4.18 0.25 -3.46
N TRP A 6 -3.18 0.13 -4.31
CA TRP A 6 -2.23 -0.97 -4.37
C TRP A 6 -0.91 -0.52 -3.76
N PHE A 7 -0.41 -1.29 -2.80
CA PHE A 7 0.89 -1.11 -2.20
C PHE A 7 1.78 -2.26 -2.65
N GLU A 8 2.97 -1.96 -3.11
CA GLU A 8 3.98 -2.94 -3.46
C GLU A 8 5.35 -2.52 -2.95
N CYS A 9 6.16 -3.51 -2.61
CA CYS A 9 7.56 -3.36 -2.27
C CYS A 9 8.32 -4.51 -2.89
N THR A 10 9.48 -4.21 -3.46
CA THR A 10 10.45 -5.23 -3.86
C THR A 10 11.65 -5.06 -2.98
N ASP A 11 11.93 -6.08 -2.18
CA ASP A 11 13.10 -6.13 -1.32
C ASP A 11 14.39 -6.28 -2.16
N ASN A 12 15.52 -5.85 -1.60
CA ASN A 12 16.85 -5.97 -2.20
C ASN A 12 17.28 -7.44 -2.40
N GLY A 13 16.66 -8.40 -1.70
CA GLY A 13 16.80 -9.83 -1.97
C GLY A 13 15.96 -10.36 -3.14
N GLY A 14 15.20 -9.50 -3.84
CA GLY A 14 14.29 -9.87 -4.93
C GLY A 14 12.92 -10.35 -4.46
N GLY A 15 12.63 -10.29 -3.16
CA GLY A 15 11.33 -10.63 -2.60
C GLY A 15 10.29 -9.56 -2.91
N HIS A 16 9.22 -9.92 -3.62
CA HIS A 16 8.12 -9.01 -3.90
C HIS A 16 6.98 -9.20 -2.90
N GLN A 17 6.54 -8.12 -2.27
CA GLN A 17 5.34 -8.09 -1.44
C GLN A 17 4.36 -7.03 -1.93
N SER A 18 3.07 -7.36 -1.87
CA SER A 18 2.03 -6.42 -2.24
C SER A 18 0.73 -6.66 -1.48
N PHE A 19 -0.07 -5.60 -1.34
CA PHE A 19 -1.39 -5.64 -0.72
C PHE A 19 -2.31 -4.53 -1.25
N VAL A 20 -3.62 -4.71 -1.07
CA VAL A 20 -4.66 -3.77 -1.50
C VAL A 20 -5.37 -3.14 -0.30
N VAL A 21 -5.59 -1.83 -0.36
CA VAL A 21 -6.39 -1.07 0.61
C VAL A 21 -7.60 -0.48 -0.08
N VAL A 22 -8.79 -0.81 0.41
CA VAL A 22 -10.05 -0.18 -0.03
C VAL A 22 -10.58 0.69 1.11
N ALA A 23 -10.82 1.97 0.85
CA ALA A 23 -11.47 2.86 1.82
C ALA A 23 -12.38 3.87 1.14
N ASN A 24 -13.27 4.48 1.93
CA ASN A 24 -14.16 5.53 1.42
C ASN A 24 -13.50 6.91 1.36
N ASP A 25 -12.41 7.09 2.12
CA ASP A 25 -11.62 8.31 2.18
C ASP A 25 -10.19 8.03 1.69
N LYS A 26 -9.71 8.85 0.75
CA LYS A 26 -8.36 8.69 0.17
C LYS A 26 -7.27 8.80 1.23
N GLN A 27 -7.40 9.76 2.14
CA GLN A 27 -6.38 10.07 3.12
C GLN A 27 -6.31 8.99 4.20
N GLU A 28 -7.45 8.43 4.60
CA GLU A 28 -7.54 7.29 5.50
C GLU A 28 -6.94 6.02 4.86
N ALA A 29 -7.24 5.75 3.58
CA ALA A 29 -6.65 4.63 2.85
C ALA A 29 -5.12 4.71 2.81
N ILE A 30 -4.59 5.89 2.47
CA ILE A 30 -3.15 6.13 2.42
C ILE A 30 -2.53 5.96 3.81
N LYS A 31 -3.13 6.52 4.87
CA LYS A 31 -2.62 6.36 6.25
C LYS A 31 -2.59 4.89 6.67
N LYS A 32 -3.65 4.12 6.40
CA LYS A 32 -3.71 2.69 6.73
C LYS A 32 -2.66 1.90 5.96
N GLY A 33 -2.52 2.14 4.66
CA GLY A 33 -1.53 1.45 3.85
C GLY A 33 -0.10 1.80 4.24
N MET A 34 0.20 3.07 4.54
CA MET A 34 1.52 3.50 5.02
C MET A 34 1.86 2.92 6.41
N ALA A 35 0.90 2.86 7.33
CA ALA A 35 1.10 2.24 8.63
C ALA A 35 1.39 0.74 8.51
N PHE A 36 0.69 0.05 7.61
CA PHE A 36 0.94 -1.36 7.31
C PHE A 36 2.32 -1.55 6.67
N ALA A 37 2.63 -0.79 5.61
CA ALA A 37 3.94 -0.78 4.96
C ALA A 37 5.08 -0.57 5.97
N LYS A 38 4.97 0.41 6.87
CA LYS A 38 5.99 0.68 7.91
C LYS A 38 6.17 -0.50 8.87
N LYS A 39 5.08 -1.15 9.29
CA LYS A 39 5.15 -2.34 10.17
C LYS A 39 5.85 -3.51 9.47
N HIS A 40 5.64 -3.67 8.17
CA HIS A 40 6.23 -4.74 7.37
C HIS A 40 7.65 -4.44 6.88
N ALA A 41 8.00 -3.17 6.70
CA ALA A 41 9.36 -2.68 6.42
C ALA A 41 10.32 -2.85 7.61
N SER A 42 9.81 -3.23 8.78
CA SER A 42 10.65 -3.48 9.98
C SER A 42 11.35 -4.85 9.97
N GLY A 43 11.13 -5.69 8.93
CA GLY A 43 11.79 -6.99 8.71
C GLY A 43 12.88 -6.95 7.62
N ASP A 44 13.24 -8.10 7.03
CA ASP A 44 14.24 -8.26 5.93
C ASP A 44 13.94 -7.44 4.66
N ILE A 45 12.86 -6.65 4.64
CA ILE A 45 12.37 -5.91 3.49
C ILE A 45 12.92 -4.50 3.57
N CYS A 46 14.00 -4.23 2.85
CA CYS A 46 14.66 -2.91 2.83
C CYS A 46 14.37 -2.11 1.55
N GLY A 47 13.31 -2.43 0.82
CA GLY A 47 12.88 -1.71 -0.38
C GLY A 47 11.90 -0.56 -0.10
N ASP A 48 11.85 0.41 -1.02
CA ASP A 48 10.86 1.49 -0.98
C ASP A 48 9.44 0.95 -1.27
N TRP A 49 8.47 1.31 -0.44
CA TRP A 49 7.06 1.00 -0.70
C TRP A 49 6.48 1.99 -1.72
N THR A 50 5.93 1.45 -2.80
CA THR A 50 5.19 2.24 -3.80
C THR A 50 3.70 2.11 -3.55
N CYS A 51 2.99 3.24 -3.59
CA CYS A 51 1.53 3.30 -3.50
C CYS A 51 0.95 3.78 -4.83
N ARG A 52 -0.01 3.03 -5.40
CA ARG A 52 -0.72 3.37 -6.64
C ARG A 52 -2.23 3.35 -6.41
N LEU A 53 -2.91 4.36 -6.93
CA LEU A 53 -4.37 4.38 -6.97
C LEU A 53 -4.85 3.53 -8.16
N ILE A 54 -5.63 2.48 -7.89
CA ILE A 54 -6.12 1.54 -8.89
C ILE A 54 -7.50 1.95 -9.43
N SER A 55 -8.39 2.41 -8.55
CA SER A 55 -9.73 2.79 -8.97
C SER A 55 -10.37 3.77 -8.00
N GLU A 56 -11.13 4.72 -8.54
CA GLU A 56 -12.04 5.56 -7.80
C GLU A 56 -13.47 5.28 -8.26
N TRP A 57 -14.31 4.77 -7.36
CA TRP A 57 -15.72 4.55 -7.63
C TRP A 57 -16.54 5.63 -6.94
N THR A 58 -17.12 6.53 -7.71
CA THR A 58 -18.29 7.32 -7.30
C THR A 58 -19.52 6.45 -7.45
N THR A 59 -20.14 6.07 -6.33
CA THR A 59 -21.50 5.49 -6.31
C THR A 59 -22.49 6.54 -6.76
#